data_AF-A0A838WJS4-F1
#
_entry.id   AF-A0A838WJS4-F1
#
_cell.length_a   1.000
_cell.length_b   1.000
_cell.length_c   1.000
_cell.angle_alpha   90.00
_cell.angle_beta   90.00
_cell.angle_gamma   90.00
#
_symmetry.space_group_name_H-M   'P 1'
#
loop_
_entity.id
_entity.type
_entity.pdbx_description
1 polymer ?
#
loop_
_entity_poly.entity_id
_entity_poly.type
_entity_poly.pdbx_seq_one_letter_code
_entity_poly.pdbx_strand_id
1 'polypeptide(L)'
;MEWSPFFSMVDESRPPRGGQDPSGTERGDKVRVRSDARAHGGTRGVVREVAGDTLLVEAAGDGLLIRVPATHVTNFSLAARRAWEVMPKRTGRPPLREQRKRMASFRLDVEVQEMLDRAVEKGLISNKSEAVNRWLRERLEALLGRDDPEATAGDGGAHTP
;
A
#
# COMPACT_ATOMS: atom_id res chain seq x y z
N MET A 1 -22.14 29.89 -57.99
CA MET A 1 -21.74 30.38 -56.65
C MET A 1 -20.60 29.51 -56.19
N GLU A 2 -19.39 30.02 -56.41
CA GLU A 2 -18.13 29.42 -56.00
C GLU A 2 -17.93 29.66 -54.50
N TRP A 3 -17.45 28.65 -53.78
CA TRP A 3 -16.87 28.82 -52.46
C TRP A 3 -15.51 28.13 -52.49
N SER A 4 -14.45 28.94 -52.41
CA SER A 4 -13.05 28.52 -52.35
C SER A 4 -12.74 27.70 -51.08
N PRO A 5 -11.78 26.77 -51.14
CA PRO A 5 -11.33 26.02 -49.98
C PRO A 5 -10.43 26.91 -49.10
N PHE A 6 -10.72 26.94 -47.81
CA PHE A 6 -9.88 27.54 -46.79
C PHE A 6 -8.61 26.68 -46.64
N PHE A 7 -7.52 27.12 -47.27
CA PHE A 7 -6.18 26.59 -47.05
C PHE A 7 -5.78 26.90 -45.60
N SER A 8 -5.92 25.91 -44.71
CA SER A 8 -5.23 25.96 -43.41
C SER A 8 -3.86 25.34 -43.59
N MET A 9 -2.84 26.20 -43.69
CA MET A 9 -1.45 25.87 -43.38
C MET A 9 -1.42 25.08 -42.07
N VAL A 10 -1.18 23.77 -42.16
CA VAL A 10 -0.75 22.98 -41.01
C VAL A 10 0.74 23.25 -40.87
N ASP A 11 1.07 23.98 -39.81
CA ASP A 11 2.42 24.23 -39.34
C ASP A 11 3.14 22.88 -39.05
N GLU A 12 4.00 22.44 -39.97
CA GLU A 12 4.85 21.24 -39.84
C GLU A 12 5.99 21.40 -38.82
N SER A 13 6.04 22.50 -38.08
CA SER A 13 7.12 22.80 -37.12
C SER A 13 6.84 22.30 -35.70
N ARG A 14 5.75 21.57 -35.44
CA ARG A 14 5.47 21.01 -34.11
C ARG A 14 6.07 19.62 -33.99
N PRO A 15 7.08 19.39 -33.13
CA PRO A 15 7.45 18.02 -32.77
C PRO A 15 6.18 17.33 -32.22
N PRO A 16 5.91 16.07 -32.59
CA PRO A 16 4.75 15.36 -32.09
C PRO A 16 4.80 15.42 -30.56
N ARG A 17 3.76 16.02 -29.96
CA ARG A 17 3.56 15.96 -28.52
C ARG A 17 3.62 14.48 -28.17
N GLY A 18 4.59 14.11 -27.34
CA GLY A 18 4.96 12.74 -27.02
C GLY A 18 3.72 11.87 -26.97
N GLY A 19 3.62 10.94 -27.93
CA GLY A 19 2.54 9.98 -27.98
C GLY A 19 2.47 9.32 -26.61
N GLN A 20 1.37 9.52 -25.90
CA GLN A 20 1.06 8.72 -24.73
C GLN A 20 0.87 7.31 -25.24
N ASP A 21 1.95 6.55 -25.13
CA ASP A 21 2.01 5.16 -25.49
C ASP A 21 0.99 4.40 -24.62
N PRO A 22 0.14 3.52 -25.19
CA PRO A 22 -0.92 2.84 -24.42
C PRO A 22 -0.38 2.00 -23.26
N SER A 23 0.93 1.73 -23.25
CA SER A 23 1.64 1.03 -22.20
C SER A 23 2.11 1.90 -21.02
N GLY A 24 2.18 3.24 -21.18
CA GLY A 24 2.83 4.17 -20.24
C GLY A 24 4.35 3.97 -20.11
N THR A 25 4.96 3.25 -21.04
CA THR A 25 6.40 2.98 -21.05
C THR A 25 7.17 4.05 -21.78
N GLU A 26 8.28 4.48 -21.19
CA GLU A 26 9.12 5.55 -21.72
C GLU A 26 10.54 5.04 -22.02
N ARG A 27 11.24 5.73 -22.91
CA ARG A 27 12.67 5.48 -23.14
C ARG A 27 13.43 5.67 -21.84
N GLY A 28 14.33 4.72 -21.55
CA GLY A 28 15.11 4.69 -20.30
C GLY A 28 14.43 3.89 -19.18
N ASP A 29 13.19 3.43 -19.37
CA ASP A 29 12.53 2.59 -18.37
C ASP A 29 13.20 1.24 -18.21
N LYS A 30 13.32 0.82 -16.95
CA LYS A 30 13.81 -0.52 -16.60
C LYS A 30 12.66 -1.49 -16.72
N VAL A 31 12.88 -2.53 -17.50
CA VAL A 31 11.84 -3.48 -17.85
C VAL A 31 12.32 -4.93 -17.71
N ARG A 32 11.35 -5.83 -17.61
CA ARG A 32 11.56 -7.28 -17.73
C ARG A 32 10.63 -7.84 -18.79
N VAL A 33 11.19 -8.56 -19.75
CA VAL A 33 10.44 -9.38 -20.69
C VAL A 33 9.79 -10.52 -19.91
N ARG A 34 8.47 -10.67 -20.03
CA ARG A 34 7.71 -11.70 -19.32
C ARG A 34 8.14 -13.10 -19.77
N SER A 35 8.04 -14.09 -18.89
CA SER A 35 8.52 -15.45 -19.16
C SER A 35 7.74 -16.18 -20.27
N ASP A 36 6.53 -15.71 -20.59
CA ASP A 36 5.68 -16.21 -21.69
C ASP A 36 6.10 -15.67 -23.06
N ALA A 37 6.99 -14.68 -23.12
CA ALA A 37 7.44 -14.05 -24.36
C ALA A 37 8.62 -14.80 -24.99
N ARG A 38 8.31 -15.79 -25.85
CA ARG A 38 9.23 -16.61 -26.67
C ARG A 38 10.73 -16.51 -26.31
N ALA A 39 11.59 -16.12 -27.25
CA ALA A 39 13.04 -16.37 -27.22
C ALA A 39 13.81 -15.63 -26.11
N HIS A 40 13.17 -14.67 -25.43
CA HIS A 40 13.83 -13.79 -24.47
C HIS A 40 13.06 -13.67 -23.15
N GLY A 41 12.23 -14.66 -22.84
CA GLY A 41 11.43 -14.67 -21.62
C GLY A 41 12.29 -14.58 -20.36
N GLY A 42 11.96 -13.63 -19.49
CA GLY A 42 12.69 -13.40 -18.24
C GLY A 42 13.86 -12.41 -18.33
N THR A 43 14.27 -11.99 -19.53
CA THR A 43 15.36 -11.04 -19.74
C THR A 43 15.01 -9.68 -19.14
N ARG A 44 15.97 -9.08 -18.43
CA ARG A 44 15.88 -7.69 -17.93
C ARG A 44 16.61 -6.77 -18.88
N GLY A 45 16.13 -5.54 -19.00
CA GLY A 45 16.74 -4.56 -19.89
C GLY A 45 16.23 -3.14 -19.69
N VAL A 46 16.67 -2.27 -20.59
CA VAL A 46 16.27 -0.85 -20.64
C VAL A 46 15.63 -0.55 -21.98
N VAL A 47 14.54 0.20 -21.99
CA VAL A 47 13.87 0.63 -23.22
C VAL A 47 14.75 1.66 -23.94
N ARG A 48 15.16 1.35 -25.18
CA ARG A 48 15.91 2.26 -26.04
C ARG A 48 15.01 3.07 -26.97
N GLU A 49 13.93 2.46 -27.44
CA GLU A 49 12.98 3.05 -28.36
C GLU A 49 11.57 2.53 -28.08
N VAL A 50 10.58 3.38 -28.30
CA VAL A 50 9.15 3.09 -28.20
C VAL A 50 8.53 3.42 -29.56
N ALA A 51 7.94 2.42 -30.21
CA ALA A 51 7.37 2.55 -31.56
C ALA A 51 5.95 1.95 -31.55
N GLY A 52 4.97 2.76 -31.11
CA GLY A 52 3.61 2.28 -30.86
C GLY A 52 3.61 1.12 -29.87
N ASP A 53 2.93 0.02 -30.19
CA ASP A 53 2.82 -1.14 -29.30
C ASP A 53 4.10 -2.00 -29.18
N THR A 54 5.20 -1.59 -29.81
CA THR A 54 6.46 -2.33 -29.79
C THR A 54 7.56 -1.53 -29.10
N LEU A 55 8.33 -2.22 -28.25
CA LEU A 55 9.47 -1.69 -27.53
C LEU A 55 10.76 -2.29 -28.09
N LEU A 56 11.79 -1.47 -28.23
CA LEU A 56 13.16 -1.92 -28.41
C LEU A 56 13.85 -1.92 -27.06
N VAL A 57 14.14 -3.11 -26.53
CA VAL A 57 14.74 -3.30 -25.21
C VAL A 57 16.19 -3.74 -25.37
N GLU A 58 17.12 -3.03 -24.75
CA GLU A 58 18.50 -3.47 -24.62
C GLU A 58 18.64 -4.39 -23.40
N ALA A 59 19.01 -5.65 -23.63
CA ALA A 59 19.21 -6.65 -22.60
C ALA A 59 20.39 -6.30 -21.68
N ALA A 60 20.18 -6.49 -20.38
CA ALA A 60 21.20 -6.30 -19.36
C ALA A 60 22.20 -7.46 -19.41
N GLY A 61 23.39 -7.21 -19.95
CA GLY A 61 24.51 -8.15 -19.96
C GLY A 61 25.29 -8.12 -21.26
N ASP A 62 24.62 -8.46 -22.36
CA ASP A 62 25.19 -8.56 -23.72
C ASP A 62 24.89 -7.34 -24.59
N GLY A 63 24.03 -6.42 -24.14
CA GLY A 63 23.60 -5.26 -24.91
C GLY A 63 22.72 -5.63 -26.12
N LEU A 64 22.19 -6.86 -26.15
CA LEU A 64 21.35 -7.33 -27.25
C LEU A 64 20.08 -6.48 -27.35
N LEU A 65 19.78 -5.98 -28.54
CA LEU A 65 18.55 -5.25 -28.82
C LEU A 65 17.43 -6.21 -29.20
N ILE A 66 16.38 -6.22 -28.38
CA ILE A 66 15.25 -7.14 -28.50
C ILE A 66 13.99 -6.33 -28.81
N ARG A 67 13.31 -6.66 -29.91
CA ARG A 67 11.98 -6.13 -30.21
C ARG A 67 10.92 -6.97 -29.51
N VAL A 68 10.13 -6.35 -28.65
CA VAL A 68 9.07 -7.00 -27.89
C VAL A 68 7.80 -6.15 -27.87
N PRO A 69 6.60 -6.75 -28.00
CA PRO A 69 5.36 -6.02 -27.76
C PRO A 69 5.31 -5.50 -26.32
N ALA A 70 4.77 -4.30 -26.11
CA ALA A 70 4.69 -3.70 -24.78
C ALA A 70 3.87 -4.55 -23.78
N THR A 71 2.90 -5.32 -24.27
CA THR A 71 2.09 -6.25 -23.48
C THR A 71 2.87 -7.42 -22.87
N HIS A 72 4.04 -7.73 -23.44
CA HIS A 72 4.95 -8.79 -23.00
C HIS A 72 6.05 -8.29 -22.06
N VAL A 73 5.91 -7.07 -21.54
CA VAL A 73 6.94 -6.41 -20.75
C VAL A 73 6.37 -5.92 -19.42
N THR A 74 7.06 -6.21 -18.33
CA THR A 74 6.80 -5.63 -17.02
C THR A 74 7.70 -4.41 -16.83
N ASN A 75 7.11 -3.23 -16.70
CA ASN A 75 7.83 -1.96 -16.52
C ASN A 75 7.96 -1.58 -15.03
N PHE A 76 9.18 -1.67 -14.50
CA PHE A 76 9.47 -1.36 -13.10
C PHE A 76 9.51 0.14 -12.83
N SER A 77 10.00 0.92 -13.80
CA SER A 77 10.07 2.38 -13.68
C SER A 77 8.68 2.99 -13.64
N LEU A 78 7.77 2.54 -14.50
CA LEU A 78 6.37 2.95 -14.49
C LEU A 78 5.67 2.54 -13.18
N ALA A 79 5.89 1.31 -12.71
CA ALA A 79 5.35 0.86 -11.43
C ALA A 79 5.83 1.74 -10.27
N ALA A 80 7.11 2.13 -10.27
CA ALA A 80 7.65 3.08 -9.30
C ALA A 80 7.00 4.46 -9.44
N ARG A 81 6.91 5.03 -10.65
CA ARG A 81 6.25 6.34 -10.89
C ARG A 81 4.82 6.36 -10.35
N ARG A 82 4.02 5.33 -10.68
CA ARG A 82 2.66 5.16 -10.15
C ARG A 82 2.63 5.05 -8.63
N ALA A 83 3.57 4.31 -8.03
CA ALA A 83 3.67 4.22 -6.57
C ALA A 83 4.03 5.57 -5.92
N TRP A 84 4.87 6.39 -6.56
CA TRP A 84 5.21 7.74 -6.10
C TRP A 84 4.04 8.72 -6.25
N GLU A 85 3.30 8.66 -7.36
CA GLU A 85 2.10 9.48 -7.59
C GLU A 85 1.01 9.19 -6.56
N VAL A 86 0.83 7.91 -6.19
CA VAL A 86 -0.16 7.50 -5.19
C VAL A 86 0.32 7.80 -3.76
N MET A 87 1.63 7.95 -3.56
CA MET A 87 2.37 8.25 -2.32
C MET A 87 1.93 7.47 -1.07
N PRO A 88 2.86 6.82 -0.33
CA PRO A 88 2.52 6.29 0.99
C PRO A 88 2.13 7.44 1.92
N LYS A 89 0.90 7.43 2.43
CA LYS A 89 0.56 8.20 3.62
C LYS A 89 1.50 7.75 4.75
N ARG A 90 2.42 8.65 5.12
CA ARG A 90 3.13 8.81 6.41
C ARG A 90 4.64 8.52 6.39
N THR A 91 5.41 9.47 5.85
CA THR A 91 6.74 9.80 6.39
C THR A 91 6.64 11.21 6.97
N GLY A 92 6.73 11.37 8.30
CA GLY A 92 6.80 12.68 8.97
C GLY A 92 5.54 13.17 9.71
N ARG A 93 4.42 12.43 9.75
CA ARG A 93 3.32 12.76 10.66
C ARG A 93 3.67 12.20 12.05
N PRO A 94 3.62 12.98 13.15
CA PRO A 94 3.61 12.40 14.49
C PRO A 94 2.52 11.32 14.48
N PRO A 95 2.79 10.12 15.00
CA PRO A 95 1.75 9.10 15.04
C PRO A 95 0.55 9.76 15.75
N LEU A 96 -0.61 9.78 15.09
CA LEU A 96 -1.84 9.90 15.87
C LEU A 96 -1.69 8.89 17.00
N ARG A 97 -2.08 9.26 18.22
CA ARG A 97 -2.20 8.35 19.36
C ARG A 97 -3.29 7.30 19.08
N GLU A 98 -3.19 6.60 17.95
CA GLU A 98 -3.85 5.34 17.70
C GLU A 98 -3.32 4.40 18.78
N GLN A 99 -4.22 3.82 19.56
CA GLN A 99 -3.85 2.84 20.58
C GLN A 99 -3.02 1.77 19.89
N ARG A 100 -1.73 1.68 20.26
CA ARG A 100 -0.80 0.69 19.71
C ARG A 100 -1.30 -0.69 20.12
N LYS A 101 -1.97 -1.40 19.21
CA LYS A 101 -2.36 -2.78 19.41
C LYS A 101 -1.12 -3.66 19.25
N ARG A 102 -0.87 -4.55 20.21
CA ARG A 102 0.14 -5.61 20.11
C ARG A 102 -0.58 -6.93 19.86
N MET A 103 -0.03 -7.75 18.97
CA MET A 103 -0.56 -9.09 18.74
C MET A 103 -0.30 -9.95 19.99
N ALA A 104 -1.37 -10.56 20.50
CA ALA A 104 -1.33 -11.50 21.61
C ALA A 104 -2.23 -12.69 21.27
N SER A 105 -1.78 -13.90 21.59
CA SER A 105 -2.52 -15.14 21.37
C SER A 105 -3.02 -15.65 22.70
N PHE A 106 -4.34 -15.76 22.85
CA PHE A 106 -4.99 -16.38 24.01
C PHE A 106 -5.83 -17.56 23.53
N ARG A 107 -5.95 -18.59 24.37
CA ARG A 107 -6.90 -19.68 24.16
C ARG A 107 -8.14 -19.37 24.97
N LEU A 108 -9.29 -19.38 24.30
CA LEU A 108 -10.60 -19.29 24.93
C LEU A 108 -11.22 -20.70 24.93
N ASP A 109 -12.00 -21.00 25.95
CA ASP A 109 -12.82 -22.21 25.93
C ASP A 109 -13.81 -22.15 24.77
N VAL A 110 -14.12 -23.31 24.19
CA VAL A 110 -15.00 -23.43 23.03
C VAL A 110 -16.36 -22.78 23.30
N GLU A 111 -16.91 -22.99 24.50
CA GLU A 111 -18.19 -22.40 24.92
C GLU A 111 -18.14 -20.86 24.94
N VAL A 112 -17.04 -20.28 25.42
CA VAL A 112 -16.86 -18.82 25.44
C VAL A 112 -16.79 -18.26 24.02
N GLN A 113 -16.11 -18.97 23.13
CA GLN A 113 -16.05 -18.60 21.72
C GLN A 113 -17.46 -18.64 21.09
N GLU A 114 -18.23 -19.71 21.30
CA GLU A 114 -19.60 -19.81 20.80
C GLU A 114 -20.53 -18.71 21.36
N MET A 115 -20.36 -18.35 22.63
CA MET A 115 -21.10 -17.24 23.25
C MET A 115 -20.78 -15.90 22.60
N LEU A 116 -19.50 -15.62 22.32
CA LEU A 116 -19.07 -14.42 21.61
C LEU A 116 -19.67 -14.35 20.20
N ASP A 117 -19.70 -15.48 19.50
CA ASP A 117 -20.26 -15.61 18.16
C ASP A 117 -21.76 -15.29 18.16
N ARG A 118 -22.53 -15.93 19.05
CA ARG A 118 -23.96 -15.65 19.22
C ARG A 118 -24.24 -14.21 19.63
N ALA A 119 -23.38 -13.60 20.44
CA ALA A 119 -23.54 -12.21 20.86
C ALA A 119 -23.37 -11.21 19.70
N VAL A 120 -22.47 -11.49 18.75
CA VAL A 120 -22.33 -10.71 17.52
C VAL A 120 -23.54 -10.90 16.60
N GLU A 121 -23.96 -12.15 16.39
CA GLU A 121 -25.12 -12.47 15.54
C GLU A 121 -26.40 -11.79 16.03
N LYS A 122 -26.59 -11.72 17.35
CA LYS A 122 -27.73 -11.02 17.97
C LYS A 122 -27.58 -9.50 18.02
N GLY A 123 -26.47 -8.94 17.54
CA GLY A 123 -26.18 -7.51 17.57
C GLY A 123 -25.93 -6.93 18.97
N LEU A 124 -25.66 -7.78 19.98
CA LEU A 124 -25.38 -7.35 21.34
C LEU A 124 -23.98 -6.72 21.47
N ILE A 125 -23.06 -7.14 20.60
CA ILE A 125 -21.73 -6.57 20.45
C ILE A 125 -21.39 -6.38 18.97
N SER A 126 -20.74 -5.27 18.64
CA SER A 126 -20.32 -4.94 17.27
C SER A 126 -19.16 -5.84 16.79
N ASN A 127 -18.19 -6.09 17.67
CA ASN A 127 -16.96 -6.81 17.35
C ASN A 127 -16.43 -7.55 18.59
N LYS A 128 -16.13 -8.85 18.44
CA LYS A 128 -15.54 -9.71 19.49
C LYS A 128 -14.26 -9.10 20.06
N SER A 129 -13.36 -8.62 19.21
CA SER A 129 -12.08 -8.05 19.63
C SER A 129 -12.25 -6.76 20.44
N GLU A 130 -13.19 -5.91 20.04
CA GLU A 130 -13.47 -4.66 20.76
C GLU A 130 -14.09 -4.95 22.12
N ALA A 131 -15.10 -5.84 22.16
CA ALA A 131 -15.75 -6.26 23.38
C ALA A 131 -14.77 -6.89 24.38
N VAL A 132 -13.95 -7.86 23.93
CA VAL A 132 -12.95 -8.53 24.77
C VAL A 132 -11.92 -7.53 25.30
N ASN A 133 -11.38 -6.64 24.45
CA ASN A 133 -10.41 -5.63 24.89
C ASN A 133 -11.01 -4.66 25.91
N ARG A 134 -12.28 -4.27 25.75
CA ARG A 134 -12.99 -3.42 26.71
C ARG A 134 -13.14 -4.14 28.05
N TRP A 135 -13.67 -5.36 28.06
CA TRP A 135 -13.90 -6.12 29.30
C TRP A 135 -12.60 -6.47 30.03
N LEU A 136 -11.55 -6.84 29.29
CA LEU A 136 -10.23 -7.08 29.87
C LEU A 136 -9.67 -5.79 30.51
N ARG A 137 -9.80 -4.65 29.84
CA ARG A 137 -9.36 -3.36 30.39
C ARG A 137 -10.10 -3.02 31.68
N GLU A 138 -11.43 -3.05 31.67
CA GLU A 138 -12.26 -2.78 32.85
C GLU A 138 -11.86 -3.68 34.02
N ARG A 139 -11.63 -4.97 33.76
CA ARG A 139 -11.25 -5.91 34.82
C ARG A 139 -9.83 -5.69 35.33
N LEU A 140 -8.89 -5.39 34.44
CA LEU A 140 -7.50 -5.10 34.81
C LEU A 140 -7.40 -3.78 35.59
N GLU A 141 -8.12 -2.73 35.19
CA GLU A 141 -8.19 -1.47 35.93
C GLU A 141 -8.74 -1.68 37.35
N ALA A 142 -9.80 -2.50 37.49
CA ALA A 142 -10.34 -2.84 38.80
C ALA A 142 -9.39 -3.67 39.67
N LEU A 143 -8.50 -4.47 39.08
CA LEU A 143 -7.49 -5.24 39.81
C LEU A 143 -6.31 -4.33 40.20
N LEU A 144 -5.77 -3.57 39.26
CA LEU A 144 -4.66 -2.66 39.49
C LEU A 144 -5.03 -1.53 40.47
N GLY A 145 -6.28 -1.05 40.44
CA GLY A 145 -6.78 -0.05 41.39
C GLY A 145 -7.09 -0.60 42.79
N ARG A 146 -6.97 -1.92 43.02
CA ARG A 146 -7.05 -2.52 44.36
C ARG A 146 -5.69 -2.69 45.02
N ASP A 147 -4.61 -2.58 44.25
CA ASP A 147 -3.23 -2.72 44.72
C ASP A 147 -2.62 -1.40 45.23
N ASP A 148 -3.45 -0.38 45.52
CA ASP A 148 -3.06 0.83 46.28
C ASP A 148 -3.49 0.75 47.79
N PRO A 149 -2.92 -0.13 48.64
CA PRO A 149 -3.16 -0.08 50.09
C PRO A 149 -2.22 0.88 50.85
N GLU A 150 -1.44 1.75 50.20
CA GLU A 150 -0.40 2.56 50.87
C GLU A 150 -0.80 4.00 51.24
N ALA A 151 -2.10 4.34 51.22
CA ALA A 151 -2.60 5.63 51.72
C ALA A 151 -3.24 5.56 53.13
N THR A 152 -3.20 4.41 53.81
CA THR A 152 -3.91 4.21 55.10
C THR A 152 -3.00 3.70 56.23
N ALA A 153 -1.74 4.13 56.29
CA ALA A 153 -0.84 3.83 57.41
C ALA A 153 0.08 5.02 57.78
N GLY A 154 -0.44 6.24 57.67
CA GLY A 154 0.32 7.47 57.92
C GLY A 154 -0.47 8.55 58.64
N ASP A 155 -1.36 8.19 59.57
CA ASP A 155 -1.86 9.14 60.56
C ASP A 155 -2.23 8.41 61.86
N GLY A 156 -1.49 8.72 62.91
CA GLY A 156 -1.49 8.01 64.18
C GLY A 156 -0.51 8.68 65.11
N GLY A 157 -0.79 9.95 65.36
CA GLY A 157 0.04 10.93 66.04
C GLY A 157 0.76 10.41 67.28
N ALA A 158 2.02 10.83 67.36
CA ALA A 158 2.67 11.10 68.62
C ALA A 158 1.83 12.08 69.47
N HIS A 159 2.17 12.09 70.77
CA HIS A 159 1.79 13.07 71.81
C HIS A 159 0.52 12.71 72.59
N THR A 160 0.49 12.68 73.92
CA THR A 160 1.05 13.57 74.97
C THR A 160 0.75 12.91 76.35
N PRO A 161 1.16 13.41 77.54
CA PRO A 161 2.31 14.22 77.96
C PRO A 161 3.40 13.45 78.72
#